data_AF-A0A086LGI8-F1
#
_entry.id   AF-A0A086LGI8-F1
#
_cell.length_a   1.000
_cell.length_b   1.000
_cell.length_c   1.000
_cell.angle_alpha   90.00
_cell.angle_beta   90.00
_cell.angle_gamma   90.00
#
_symmetry.space_group_name_H-M   'P 1'
#
loop_
_entity.id
_entity.type
_entity.pdbx_description
1 polymer ?
#
loop_
_entity_poly.entity_id
_entity_poly.type
_entity_poly.pdbx_seq_one_letter_code
_entity_poly.pdbx_strand_id
1 'polypeptide(L)'
;MKPQHWRHLMELAGCEFEVDSKKFKLQNVFDLDLSRFPDQVQNVLQTAQEEMKLEKDIAKIESHWRAQTLDMCRYKTEEQSFVLRANEELHVTLEDHILQLQSMVGSRFASVVIEKIRKWEKTLNNIREVFEAWLQVQRKWIYLDGIFTESVDIRLQLPDEAKKFDVVRRQFLSILSQTAQNPSVLSACCAENRLQDLKALSAELDRSQRSLSDYLDAKRMTFARFCFISDDELLSVLGSSSPAGVQPLMLKLFDNCKQLILEADTQVLGMVSEEGEVLQFHEPVAAEGPAEDWVKNVDEAMKRSLHRTTKAGVYHYAYKPRTQWALEQLGMVTCVGSQIWWTWRVEDAFRRVGRGSKHALKEEAAKQTQQLKDLIELVRQPLDPRARRKVNTLIILDVHARDLVDR
;
A
#
# COMPACT_ATOMS: atom_id res chain seq x y z
N MET A 1 24.82 44.55 -30.18
CA MET A 1 24.10 45.27 -31.26
C MET A 1 24.08 44.40 -32.49
N LYS A 2 22.91 44.05 -33.00
CA LYS A 2 22.74 43.24 -34.22
C LYS A 2 22.57 44.14 -35.45
N PRO A 3 22.68 43.63 -36.69
CA PRO A 3 22.50 44.42 -37.91
C PRO A 3 21.17 45.18 -37.95
N GLN A 4 20.12 44.62 -37.36
CA GLN A 4 18.80 45.27 -37.22
C GLN A 4 18.82 46.52 -36.31
N HIS A 5 19.61 46.51 -35.22
CA HIS A 5 19.75 47.66 -34.32
C HIS A 5 20.59 48.76 -34.97
N TRP A 6 21.60 48.38 -35.74
CA TRP A 6 22.39 49.32 -36.52
C TRP A 6 21.58 49.95 -37.65
N ARG A 7 20.72 49.20 -38.33
CA ARG A 7 19.75 49.75 -39.30
C ARG A 7 18.81 50.76 -38.65
N HIS A 8 18.32 50.48 -37.44
CA HIS A 8 17.46 51.42 -36.72
C HIS A 8 18.21 52.71 -36.32
N LEU A 9 19.48 52.61 -35.91
CA LEU A 9 20.32 53.79 -35.66
C LEU A 9 20.64 54.59 -36.93
N MET A 10 20.80 53.91 -38.07
CA MET A 10 21.01 54.53 -39.38
C MET A 10 19.78 55.26 -39.90
N GLU A 11 18.59 54.66 -39.75
CA GLU A 11 17.31 55.31 -40.04
C GLU A 11 17.08 56.55 -39.18
N LEU A 12 17.44 56.49 -37.89
CA LEU A 12 17.34 57.62 -36.96
C LEU A 12 18.30 58.77 -37.31
N ALA A 13 19.50 58.46 -37.77
CA ALA A 13 20.53 59.45 -38.13
C ALA A 13 20.45 59.93 -39.60
N GLY A 14 19.65 59.27 -40.44
CA GLY A 14 19.54 59.58 -41.87
C GLY A 14 20.78 59.21 -42.70
N CYS A 15 21.61 58.28 -42.22
CA CYS A 15 22.88 57.87 -42.83
C CYS A 15 22.92 56.36 -43.04
N GLU A 16 23.24 55.88 -44.24
CA GLU A 16 23.41 54.45 -44.53
C GLU A 16 24.89 54.08 -44.66
N PHE A 17 25.32 53.00 -43.99
CA PHE A 17 26.60 52.35 -44.26
C PHE A 17 26.57 50.84 -43.99
N GLU A 18 27.45 50.07 -44.63
CA GLU A 18 27.54 48.63 -44.41
C GLU A 18 28.33 48.29 -43.13
N VAL A 19 27.59 47.83 -42.11
CA VAL A 19 28.10 47.45 -40.78
C VAL A 19 29.03 46.23 -40.81
N ASP A 20 28.82 45.30 -41.75
CA ASP A 20 29.52 44.00 -41.81
C ASP A 20 30.82 44.03 -42.65
N SER A 21 31.20 45.19 -43.20
CA SER A 21 32.38 45.27 -44.05
C SER A 21 33.66 45.49 -43.24
N LYS A 22 34.81 44.94 -43.71
CA LYS A 22 36.16 45.31 -43.21
C LYS A 22 36.49 46.82 -43.34
N LYS A 23 35.57 47.63 -43.88
CA LYS A 23 35.67 49.08 -44.05
C LYS A 23 34.94 49.88 -42.95
N PHE A 24 34.37 49.24 -41.93
CA PHE A 24 33.79 49.94 -40.77
C PHE A 24 34.91 50.70 -40.03
N LYS A 25 34.88 52.04 -40.11
CA LYS A 25 35.85 52.94 -39.47
C LYS A 25 35.16 53.70 -38.35
N LEU A 26 35.92 54.04 -37.30
CA LEU A 26 35.42 54.85 -36.18
C LEU A 26 34.81 56.18 -36.64
N GLN A 27 35.32 56.75 -37.74
CA GLN A 27 34.77 57.95 -38.37
C GLN A 27 33.29 57.81 -38.72
N ASN A 28 32.86 56.65 -39.23
CA ASN A 28 31.46 56.40 -39.61
C ASN A 28 30.51 56.47 -38.40
N VAL A 29 31.03 56.26 -37.17
CA VAL A 29 30.26 56.39 -35.92
C VAL A 29 30.15 57.84 -35.48
N PHE A 30 31.19 58.65 -35.71
CA PHE A 30 31.14 60.09 -35.49
C PHE A 30 30.23 60.80 -36.50
N ASP A 31 30.23 60.34 -37.75
CA ASP A 31 29.39 60.89 -38.82
C ASP A 31 27.88 60.62 -38.62
N LEU A 32 27.52 59.65 -37.76
CA LEU A 32 26.14 59.41 -37.34
C LEU A 32 25.58 60.47 -36.38
N ASP A 33 26.45 61.33 -35.80
CA ASP A 33 26.12 62.37 -34.83
C ASP A 33 25.02 61.96 -33.81
N LEU A 34 25.17 60.76 -33.25
CA LEU A 34 24.22 60.13 -32.32
C LEU A 34 23.99 60.98 -31.04
N SER A 35 24.84 61.99 -30.82
CA SER A 35 24.71 62.98 -29.76
C SER A 35 23.43 63.82 -29.84
N ARG A 36 22.83 63.94 -31.03
CA ARG A 36 21.57 64.66 -31.26
C ARG A 36 20.32 63.95 -30.76
N PHE A 37 20.38 62.63 -30.57
CA PHE A 37 19.24 61.79 -30.21
C PHE A 37 19.53 60.86 -29.02
N PRO A 38 19.96 61.39 -27.86
CA PRO A 38 20.45 60.58 -26.74
C PRO A 38 19.40 59.58 -26.23
N ASP A 39 18.13 60.00 -26.10
CA ASP A 39 17.05 59.15 -25.57
C ASP A 39 16.69 58.00 -26.53
N GLN A 40 16.70 58.25 -27.83
CA GLN A 40 16.37 57.24 -28.85
C GLN A 40 17.50 56.23 -28.99
N VAL A 41 18.76 56.69 -28.95
CA VAL A 41 19.93 55.81 -28.93
C VAL A 41 19.92 54.95 -27.66
N GLN A 42 19.60 55.54 -26.50
CA GLN A 42 19.49 54.79 -25.25
C GLN A 42 18.39 53.73 -25.30
N ASN A 43 17.24 54.02 -25.91
CA ASN A 43 16.17 53.04 -26.12
C ASN A 43 16.59 51.87 -27.03
N VAL A 44 17.34 52.14 -28.10
CA VAL A 44 17.88 51.10 -28.99
C VAL A 44 18.94 50.26 -28.28
N LEU A 45 19.82 50.89 -27.50
CA LEU A 45 20.82 50.20 -26.69
C LEU A 45 20.17 49.31 -25.63
N GLN A 46 19.13 49.80 -24.94
CA GLN A 46 18.38 49.04 -23.96
C GLN A 46 17.67 47.84 -24.61
N THR A 47 17.01 48.06 -25.76
CA THR A 47 16.38 46.99 -26.55
C THR A 47 17.40 45.92 -26.94
N ALA A 48 18.56 46.33 -27.45
CA ALA A 48 19.63 45.42 -27.83
C ALA A 48 20.22 44.64 -26.65
N GLN A 49 20.25 45.25 -25.47
CA GLN A 49 20.75 44.63 -24.24
C GLN A 49 19.77 43.59 -23.70
N GLU A 50 18.47 43.90 -23.68
CA GLU A 50 17.42 42.97 -23.25
C GLU A 50 17.24 41.81 -24.23
N GLU A 51 17.30 42.05 -25.54
CA GLU A 51 17.30 40.97 -26.55
C GLU A 51 18.49 40.03 -26.38
N MET A 52 19.70 40.58 -26.16
CA MET A 52 20.89 39.76 -25.91
C MET A 52 20.73 38.91 -24.64
N LYS A 53 20.10 39.46 -23.60
CA LYS A 53 19.82 38.73 -22.36
C LYS A 53 18.87 37.56 -22.63
N LEU A 54 17.76 37.79 -23.32
CA LEU A 54 16.80 36.73 -23.70
C LEU A 54 17.48 35.63 -24.54
N GLU A 55 18.33 36.00 -25.50
CA GLU A 55 19.08 35.02 -26.30
C GLU A 55 20.03 34.16 -25.48
N LYS A 56 20.77 34.79 -24.56
CA LYS A 56 21.67 34.06 -23.64
C LYS A 56 20.87 33.12 -22.74
N ASP A 57 19.72 33.55 -22.26
CA ASP A 57 18.90 32.75 -21.34
C ASP A 57 18.25 31.56 -22.05
N ILE A 58 17.72 31.71 -23.27
CA ILE A 58 17.25 30.56 -24.08
C ILE A 58 18.40 29.61 -24.40
N ALA A 59 19.58 30.14 -24.75
CA ALA A 59 20.73 29.30 -25.07
C ALA A 59 21.21 28.45 -23.88
N LYS A 60 21.10 28.98 -22.65
CA LYS A 60 21.38 28.22 -21.42
C LYS A 60 20.36 27.11 -21.19
N ILE A 61 19.06 27.39 -21.40
CA ILE A 61 18.00 26.39 -21.29
C ILE A 61 18.27 25.27 -22.31
N GLU A 62 18.55 25.64 -23.56
CA GLU A 62 18.86 24.69 -24.64
C GLU A 62 20.08 23.82 -24.34
N SER A 63 21.17 24.40 -23.84
CA SER A 63 22.37 23.63 -23.50
C SER A 63 22.15 22.70 -22.30
N HIS A 64 21.40 23.16 -21.29
CA HIS A 64 21.05 22.36 -20.13
C HIS A 64 20.24 21.11 -20.52
N TRP A 65 19.15 21.27 -21.27
CA TRP A 65 18.29 20.14 -21.65
C TRP A 65 18.93 19.19 -22.67
N ARG A 66 19.92 19.65 -23.44
CA ARG A 66 20.73 18.77 -24.30
C ARG A 66 21.69 17.89 -23.51
N ALA A 67 22.24 18.40 -22.40
CA ALA A 67 23.14 17.66 -21.53
C ALA A 67 22.39 16.80 -20.49
N GLN A 68 21.14 17.12 -20.20
CA GLN A 68 20.36 16.46 -19.17
C GLN A 68 20.05 15.00 -19.53
N THR A 69 20.29 14.11 -18.58
CA THR A 69 20.04 12.67 -18.69
C THR A 69 19.09 12.20 -17.60
N LEU A 70 18.36 11.13 -17.89
CA LEU A 70 17.51 10.44 -16.94
C LEU A 70 18.34 9.44 -16.13
N ASP A 71 18.21 9.49 -14.80
CA ASP A 71 18.83 8.51 -13.92
C ASP A 71 17.98 7.23 -13.89
N MET A 72 18.58 6.11 -14.29
CA MET A 72 17.95 4.81 -14.33
C MET A 72 18.66 3.86 -13.37
N CYS A 73 17.89 3.15 -12.55
CA CYS A 73 18.41 2.11 -11.68
C CYS A 73 17.85 0.73 -12.06
N ARG A 74 18.56 -0.33 -11.69
CA ARG A 74 18.11 -1.70 -11.95
C ARG A 74 16.95 -2.06 -11.01
N TYR A 75 15.90 -2.63 -11.59
CA TYR A 75 14.72 -3.14 -10.90
C TYR A 75 14.82 -4.67 -10.80
N LYS A 76 14.87 -5.17 -9.55
CA LYS A 76 15.09 -6.59 -9.21
C LYS A 76 16.41 -7.17 -9.77
N THR A 77 16.71 -8.43 -9.45
CA THR A 77 17.96 -9.10 -9.85
C THR A 77 17.96 -9.53 -11.33
N GLU A 78 16.84 -9.40 -12.05
CA GLU A 78 16.78 -9.70 -13.49
C GLU A 78 17.66 -8.71 -14.30
N GLU A 79 18.33 -9.21 -15.35
CA GLU A 79 19.33 -8.47 -16.13
C GLU A 79 18.76 -7.39 -17.06
N GLN A 80 17.43 -7.28 -17.19
CA GLN A 80 16.80 -6.46 -18.24
C GLN A 80 15.73 -5.47 -17.75
N SER A 81 15.54 -5.33 -16.44
CA SER A 81 14.56 -4.42 -15.87
C SER A 81 15.28 -3.21 -15.27
N PHE A 82 15.13 -2.05 -15.89
CA PHE A 82 15.54 -0.75 -15.38
C PHE A 82 14.31 0.06 -15.03
N VAL A 83 14.39 0.94 -14.03
CA VAL A 83 13.33 1.89 -13.66
C VAL A 83 13.92 3.27 -13.50
N LEU A 84 13.12 4.30 -13.77
CA LEU A 84 13.51 5.69 -13.52
C LEU A 84 13.58 5.92 -12.02
N ARG A 85 14.68 6.51 -11.56
CA ARG A 85 14.76 7.05 -10.20
C ARG A 85 13.88 8.30 -10.13
N ALA A 86 13.20 8.50 -9.00
CA ALA A 86 12.54 9.77 -8.72
C ALA A 86 13.61 10.88 -8.71
N ASN A 87 13.59 11.73 -9.73
CA ASN A 87 14.52 12.86 -9.84
C ASN A 87 13.75 14.15 -9.56
N GLU A 88 13.55 14.43 -8.27
CA GLU A 88 12.83 15.63 -7.80
C GLU A 88 13.52 16.91 -8.29
N GLU A 89 14.87 16.93 -8.33
CA GLU A 89 15.65 18.06 -8.85
C GLU A 89 15.37 18.32 -10.34
N LEU A 90 15.23 17.28 -11.15
CA LEU A 90 14.85 17.41 -12.56
C LEU A 90 13.44 18.00 -12.70
N HIS A 91 12.51 17.62 -11.83
CA HIS A 91 11.16 18.18 -11.84
C HIS A 91 11.15 19.66 -11.44
N VAL A 92 11.89 20.04 -10.39
CA VAL A 92 12.03 21.45 -9.98
C VAL A 92 12.65 22.27 -11.12
N THR A 93 13.73 21.76 -11.71
CA THR A 93 14.41 22.42 -12.83
C THR A 93 13.52 22.54 -14.08
N LEU A 94 12.62 21.57 -14.30
CA LEU A 94 11.63 21.61 -15.38
C LEU A 94 10.61 22.72 -15.18
N GLU A 95 10.01 22.81 -13.98
CA GLU A 95 9.04 23.85 -13.65
C GLU A 95 9.66 25.25 -13.70
N ASP A 96 10.88 25.42 -13.15
CA ASP A 96 11.60 26.69 -13.18
C ASP A 96 11.88 27.16 -14.60
N HIS A 97 12.37 26.27 -15.48
CA HIS A 97 12.62 26.62 -16.88
C HIS A 97 11.33 26.88 -17.67
N ILE A 98 10.22 26.19 -17.38
CA ILE A 98 8.91 26.49 -17.98
C ILE A 98 8.45 27.89 -17.56
N LEU A 99 8.53 28.23 -16.27
CA LEU A 99 8.15 29.54 -15.75
C LEU A 99 9.06 30.65 -16.31
N GLN A 100 10.35 30.38 -16.45
CA GLN A 100 11.29 31.28 -17.10
C GLN A 100 10.88 31.54 -18.55
N LEU A 101 10.59 30.50 -19.34
CA LEU A 101 10.14 30.67 -20.74
C LEU A 101 8.83 31.45 -20.83
N GLN A 102 7.87 31.21 -19.94
CA GLN A 102 6.60 31.97 -19.89
C GLN A 102 6.84 33.47 -19.61
N SER A 103 7.73 33.78 -18.67
CA SER A 103 8.16 35.16 -18.39
C SER A 103 8.83 35.81 -19.61
N MET A 104 9.64 35.05 -20.35
CA MET A 104 10.29 35.51 -21.57
C MET A 104 9.29 35.80 -22.69
N VAL A 105 8.21 35.02 -22.83
CA VAL A 105 7.12 35.30 -23.79
C VAL A 105 6.43 36.64 -23.49
N GLY A 106 6.28 36.99 -22.21
CA GLY A 106 5.67 38.26 -21.78
C GLY A 106 6.53 39.50 -22.00
N SER A 107 7.81 39.34 -22.38
CA SER A 107 8.71 40.46 -22.63
C SER A 107 8.43 41.13 -23.97
N ARG A 108 8.36 42.47 -23.98
CA ARG A 108 8.25 43.27 -25.22
C ARG A 108 9.42 43.09 -26.20
N PHE A 109 10.54 42.53 -25.73
CA PHE A 109 11.76 42.29 -26.52
C PHE A 109 11.83 40.85 -27.08
N ALA A 110 10.79 40.04 -26.85
CA ALA A 110 10.78 38.63 -27.25
C ALA A 110 10.59 38.40 -28.76
N SER A 111 10.16 39.42 -29.52
CA SER A 111 9.76 39.27 -30.94
C SER A 111 10.82 38.59 -31.81
N VAL A 112 12.11 38.88 -31.57
CA VAL A 112 13.25 38.33 -32.33
C VAL A 112 13.51 36.84 -32.02
N VAL A 113 13.12 36.36 -30.84
CA VAL A 113 13.38 35.00 -30.33
C VAL A 113 12.12 34.19 -30.05
N ILE A 114 10.94 34.74 -30.36
CA ILE A 114 9.64 34.19 -29.93
C ILE A 114 9.40 32.77 -30.43
N GLU A 115 9.83 32.45 -31.66
CA GLU A 115 9.69 31.10 -32.23
C GLU A 115 10.52 30.07 -31.46
N LYS A 116 11.74 30.45 -31.05
CA LYS A 116 12.61 29.58 -30.24
C LYS A 116 12.03 29.37 -28.84
N ILE A 117 11.51 30.43 -28.22
CA ILE A 117 10.87 30.35 -26.90
C ILE A 117 9.67 29.40 -26.97
N ARG A 118 8.75 29.60 -27.92
CA ARG A 118 7.56 28.76 -28.10
C ARG A 118 7.90 27.30 -28.40
N LYS A 119 8.95 27.05 -29.19
CA LYS A 119 9.43 25.69 -29.47
C LYS A 119 9.90 25.00 -28.19
N TRP A 120 10.74 25.66 -27.41
CA TRP A 120 11.24 25.11 -26.14
C TRP A 120 10.13 24.97 -25.11
N GLU A 121 9.21 25.93 -25.02
CA GLU A 121 8.05 25.86 -24.13
C GLU A 121 7.19 24.64 -24.47
N LYS A 122 6.88 24.40 -25.76
CA LYS A 122 6.16 23.19 -26.19
C LYS A 122 6.93 21.92 -25.86
N THR A 123 8.25 21.93 -26.06
CA THR A 123 9.13 20.78 -25.79
C THR A 123 9.14 20.45 -24.30
N LEU A 124 9.36 21.44 -23.43
CA LEU A 124 9.41 21.24 -21.98
C LEU A 124 8.05 20.84 -21.41
N ASN A 125 6.95 21.42 -21.88
CA ASN A 125 5.61 20.98 -21.48
C ASN A 125 5.35 19.52 -21.88
N ASN A 126 5.77 19.10 -23.08
CA ASN A 126 5.69 17.69 -23.49
C ASN A 126 6.55 16.78 -22.60
N ILE A 127 7.77 17.21 -22.26
CA ILE A 127 8.64 16.46 -21.32
C ILE A 127 7.95 16.29 -19.96
N ARG A 128 7.31 17.35 -19.43
CA ARG A 128 6.57 17.29 -18.16
C ARG A 128 5.47 16.25 -18.21
N GLU A 129 4.57 16.36 -19.20
CA GLU A 129 3.45 15.43 -19.33
C GLU A 129 3.93 13.98 -19.49
N VAL A 130 4.98 13.76 -20.27
CA VAL A 130 5.56 12.42 -20.48
C VAL A 130 6.18 11.90 -19.19
N PHE A 131 6.93 12.73 -18.46
CA PHE A 131 7.59 12.34 -17.23
C PHE A 131 6.58 11.97 -16.13
N GLU A 132 5.54 12.78 -15.95
CA GLU A 132 4.44 12.49 -15.02
C GLU A 132 3.72 11.19 -15.39
N ALA A 133 3.33 11.04 -16.66
CA ALA A 133 2.68 9.82 -17.15
C ALA A 133 3.57 8.59 -16.95
N TRP A 134 4.87 8.71 -17.20
CA TRP A 134 5.83 7.64 -16.99
C TRP A 134 5.90 7.22 -15.53
N LEU A 135 6.07 8.17 -14.61
CA LEU A 135 6.13 7.86 -13.18
C LEU A 135 4.83 7.20 -12.68
N GLN A 136 3.67 7.59 -13.22
CA GLN A 136 2.40 6.93 -12.91
C GLN A 136 2.37 5.49 -13.44
N VAL A 137 2.73 5.27 -14.71
CA VAL A 137 2.81 3.93 -15.32
C VAL A 137 3.78 3.05 -14.53
N GLN A 138 4.96 3.58 -14.18
CA GLN A 138 5.98 2.85 -13.45
C GLN A 138 5.48 2.41 -12.06
N ARG A 139 4.82 3.29 -11.31
CA ARG A 139 4.25 2.92 -9.99
C ARG A 139 3.23 1.79 -10.10
N LYS A 140 2.26 1.92 -11.02
CA LYS A 140 1.23 0.91 -11.26
C LYS A 140 1.82 -0.41 -11.76
N TRP A 141 2.80 -0.33 -12.67
CA TRP A 141 3.49 -1.50 -13.20
C TRP A 141 4.30 -2.23 -12.12
N ILE A 142 5.06 -1.51 -11.27
CA ILE A 142 5.83 -2.13 -10.17
C ILE A 142 4.91 -2.89 -9.21
N TYR A 143 3.76 -2.32 -8.87
CA TYR A 143 2.77 -2.97 -8.01
C TYR A 143 2.23 -4.26 -8.64
N LEU A 144 1.76 -4.19 -9.88
CA LEU A 144 1.22 -5.35 -10.58
C LEU A 144 2.30 -6.40 -10.94
N ASP A 145 3.54 -5.98 -11.18
CA ASP A 145 4.67 -6.89 -11.40
C ASP A 145 4.98 -7.70 -10.15
N GLY A 146 4.97 -7.07 -8.96
CA GLY A 146 5.10 -7.78 -7.69
C GLY A 146 4.08 -8.90 -7.56
N ILE A 147 2.82 -8.63 -7.91
CA ILE A 147 1.72 -9.58 -7.75
C ILE A 147 1.77 -10.70 -8.81
N PHE A 148 1.79 -10.34 -10.09
CA PHE A 148 1.71 -11.32 -11.17
C PHE A 148 3.03 -12.06 -11.43
N THR A 149 4.18 -11.53 -11.03
CA THR A 149 5.46 -12.24 -11.22
C THR A 149 5.82 -13.10 -10.01
N GLU A 150 5.47 -12.70 -8.78
CA GLU A 150 5.85 -13.45 -7.56
C GLU A 150 4.84 -14.54 -7.21
N SER A 151 3.56 -14.40 -7.59
CA SER A 151 2.53 -15.42 -7.34
C SER A 151 2.05 -16.09 -8.63
N VAL A 152 2.42 -17.36 -8.78
CA VAL A 152 1.90 -18.24 -9.85
C VAL A 152 0.42 -18.52 -9.67
N ASP A 153 -0.03 -18.65 -8.41
CA ASP A 153 -1.42 -18.98 -8.08
C ASP A 153 -2.38 -17.87 -8.53
N ILE A 154 -2.02 -16.60 -8.33
CA ILE A 154 -2.84 -15.46 -8.80
C ILE A 154 -2.94 -15.45 -10.33
N ARG A 155 -1.86 -15.80 -11.05
CA ARG A 155 -1.91 -15.94 -12.52
C ARG A 155 -2.87 -17.04 -12.98
N LEU A 156 -2.93 -18.16 -12.25
CA LEU A 156 -3.83 -19.26 -12.57
C LEU A 156 -5.30 -18.89 -12.31
N GLN A 157 -5.55 -18.07 -11.29
CA GLN A 157 -6.90 -17.56 -10.96
C GLN A 157 -7.36 -16.47 -11.92
N LEU A 158 -6.44 -15.64 -12.44
CA LEU A 158 -6.71 -14.51 -13.34
C LEU A 158 -5.92 -14.63 -14.66
N PRO A 159 -6.17 -15.66 -15.49
CA PRO A 159 -5.33 -15.97 -16.65
C PRO A 159 -5.44 -14.93 -17.78
N ASP A 160 -6.61 -14.32 -17.96
CA ASP A 160 -6.81 -13.31 -19.01
C ASP A 160 -6.17 -11.98 -18.63
N GLU A 161 -6.27 -11.56 -17.36
CA GLU A 161 -5.59 -10.38 -16.82
C GLU A 161 -4.08 -10.58 -16.82
N ALA A 162 -3.58 -11.76 -16.47
CA ALA A 162 -2.15 -12.07 -16.54
C ALA A 162 -1.61 -11.94 -17.98
N LYS A 163 -2.34 -12.45 -18.99
CA LYS A 163 -1.96 -12.28 -20.40
C LYS A 163 -1.95 -10.81 -20.84
N LYS A 164 -2.96 -10.02 -20.42
CA LYS A 164 -3.01 -8.57 -20.69
C LYS A 164 -1.82 -7.86 -20.05
N PHE A 165 -1.52 -8.19 -18.80
CA PHE A 165 -0.36 -7.66 -18.08
C PHE A 165 0.96 -8.01 -18.76
N ASP A 166 1.13 -9.23 -19.29
CA ASP A 166 2.35 -9.63 -20.01
C ASP A 166 2.57 -8.84 -21.32
N VAL A 167 1.50 -8.43 -21.99
CA VAL A 167 1.60 -7.53 -23.15
C VAL A 167 2.07 -6.14 -22.72
N VAL A 168 1.44 -5.58 -21.68
CA VAL A 168 1.80 -4.26 -21.13
C VAL A 168 3.22 -4.25 -20.57
N ARG A 169 3.62 -5.29 -19.84
CA ARG A 169 4.99 -5.49 -19.31
C ARG A 169 6.01 -5.48 -20.42
N ARG A 170 5.80 -6.21 -21.52
CA ARG A 170 6.73 -6.23 -22.67
C ARG A 170 6.86 -4.85 -23.33
N GLN A 171 5.76 -4.15 -23.53
CA GLN A 171 5.77 -2.80 -24.11
C GLN A 171 6.52 -1.81 -23.20
N PHE A 172 6.25 -1.83 -21.90
CA PHE A 172 6.90 -0.94 -20.94
C PHE A 172 8.40 -1.26 -20.76
N LEU A 173 8.78 -2.53 -20.69
CA LEU A 173 10.19 -2.94 -20.63
C LEU A 173 10.96 -2.57 -21.91
N SER A 174 10.32 -2.65 -23.08
CA SER A 174 10.92 -2.17 -24.34
C SER A 174 11.22 -0.67 -24.27
N ILE A 175 10.28 0.12 -23.73
CA ILE A 175 10.46 1.56 -23.52
C ILE A 175 11.65 1.83 -22.56
N LEU A 176 11.71 1.12 -21.44
CA LEU A 176 12.78 1.25 -20.45
C LEU A 176 14.15 0.85 -21.03
N SER A 177 14.21 -0.24 -21.80
CA SER A 177 15.45 -0.70 -22.46
C SER A 177 15.97 0.32 -23.48
N GLN A 178 15.09 0.89 -24.31
CA GLN A 178 15.45 1.94 -25.26
C GLN A 178 16.00 3.19 -24.56
N THR A 179 15.41 3.56 -23.42
CA THR A 179 15.87 4.72 -22.63
C THR A 179 17.15 4.43 -21.88
N ALA A 180 17.40 3.18 -21.45
CA ALA A 180 18.69 2.80 -20.88
C ALA A 180 19.83 2.89 -21.92
N GLN A 181 19.54 2.60 -23.20
CA GLN A 181 20.51 2.75 -24.29
C GLN A 181 20.78 4.21 -24.66
N ASN A 182 19.78 5.09 -24.57
CA ASN A 182 19.92 6.52 -24.80
C ASN A 182 19.24 7.33 -23.68
N PRO A 183 19.98 7.65 -22.59
CA PRO A 183 19.41 8.26 -21.40
C PRO A 183 19.13 9.76 -21.54
N SER A 184 19.30 10.37 -22.71
CA SER A 184 18.98 11.79 -22.92
C SER A 184 17.49 12.05 -22.69
N VAL A 185 17.16 13.04 -21.86
CA VAL A 185 15.76 13.41 -21.56
C VAL A 185 15.00 13.74 -22.84
N LEU A 186 15.63 14.47 -23.76
CA LEU A 186 15.02 14.85 -25.03
C LEU A 186 14.71 13.62 -25.89
N SER A 187 15.65 12.67 -25.99
CA SER A 187 15.44 11.44 -26.76
C SER A 187 14.35 10.55 -26.15
N ALA A 188 14.32 10.46 -24.82
CA ALA A 188 13.39 9.58 -24.11
C ALA A 188 11.96 10.14 -24.08
N CYS A 189 11.81 11.45 -23.83
CA CYS A 189 10.49 12.08 -23.65
C CYS A 189 9.91 12.67 -24.94
N CYS A 190 10.73 13.04 -25.93
CA CYS A 190 10.25 13.58 -27.20
C CYS A 190 10.23 12.55 -28.35
N ALA A 191 10.36 11.25 -28.02
CA ALA A 191 10.12 10.18 -28.98
C ALA A 191 8.67 10.25 -29.51
N GLU A 192 8.50 9.85 -30.78
CA GLU A 192 7.21 9.92 -31.46
C GLU A 192 6.14 9.10 -30.70
N ASN A 193 4.97 9.70 -30.48
CA ASN A 193 3.83 9.12 -29.76
C ASN A 193 4.08 8.65 -28.32
N ARG A 194 5.25 8.92 -27.70
CA ARG A 194 5.59 8.46 -26.35
C ARG A 194 4.54 8.78 -25.30
N LEU A 195 3.98 9.99 -25.33
CA LEU A 195 2.94 10.40 -24.39
C LEU A 195 1.66 9.58 -24.56
N GLN A 196 1.25 9.30 -25.80
CA GLN A 196 0.06 8.52 -26.10
C GLN A 196 0.26 7.06 -25.69
N ASP A 197 1.43 6.49 -25.96
CA ASP A 197 1.79 5.13 -25.55
C ASP A 197 1.75 4.99 -24.03
N LEU A 198 2.35 5.92 -23.27
CA LEU A 198 2.32 5.90 -21.80
C LEU A 198 0.89 6.08 -21.25
N LYS A 199 0.09 6.97 -21.85
CA LYS A 199 -1.33 7.14 -21.46
C LYS A 199 -2.14 5.85 -21.73
N ALA A 200 -1.89 5.17 -22.85
CA ALA A 200 -2.51 3.90 -23.17
C ALA A 200 -2.10 2.79 -22.19
N LEU A 201 -0.80 2.66 -21.91
CA LEU A 201 -0.28 1.72 -20.92
C LEU A 201 -0.88 1.97 -19.53
N SER A 202 -0.97 3.23 -19.11
CA SER A 202 -1.58 3.61 -17.82
C SER A 202 -3.05 3.17 -17.75
N ALA A 203 -3.81 3.36 -18.82
CA ALA A 203 -5.21 2.95 -18.89
C ALA A 203 -5.40 1.43 -18.83
N GLU A 204 -4.54 0.65 -19.49
CA GLU A 204 -4.57 -0.82 -19.40
C GLU A 204 -4.16 -1.32 -18.00
N LEU A 205 -3.18 -0.67 -17.36
CA LEU A 205 -2.80 -0.97 -15.98
C LEU A 205 -3.96 -0.65 -15.02
N ASP A 206 -4.68 0.46 -15.21
CA ASP A 206 -5.86 0.81 -14.41
C ASP A 206 -7.00 -0.21 -14.55
N ARG A 207 -7.21 -0.73 -15.77
CA ARG A 207 -8.18 -1.81 -15.99
C ARG A 207 -7.75 -3.08 -15.26
N SER A 208 -6.47 -3.45 -15.35
CA SER A 208 -5.92 -4.62 -14.67
C SER A 208 -6.04 -4.50 -13.15
N GLN A 209 -5.77 -3.32 -12.60
CA GLN A 209 -5.92 -3.05 -11.17
C GLN A 209 -7.38 -3.10 -10.71
N ARG A 210 -8.32 -2.58 -11.51
CA ARG A 210 -9.76 -2.72 -11.22
C ARG A 210 -10.21 -4.18 -11.23
N SER A 211 -9.84 -4.94 -12.25
CA SER A 211 -10.15 -6.38 -12.31
C SER A 211 -9.59 -7.14 -11.10
N LEU A 212 -8.38 -6.78 -10.65
CA LEU A 212 -7.80 -7.36 -9.44
C LEU A 212 -8.60 -6.99 -8.18
N SER A 213 -9.02 -5.73 -8.05
CA SER A 213 -9.86 -5.27 -6.93
C SER A 213 -11.20 -6.02 -6.91
N ASP A 214 -11.87 -6.12 -8.06
CA ASP A 214 -13.15 -6.83 -8.19
C ASP A 214 -13.00 -8.32 -7.81
N TYR A 215 -11.87 -8.93 -8.19
CA TYR A 215 -11.53 -10.29 -7.79
C TYR A 215 -11.35 -10.43 -6.27
N LEU A 216 -10.58 -9.53 -5.65
CA LEU A 216 -10.38 -9.54 -4.20
C LEU A 216 -11.70 -9.35 -3.44
N ASP A 217 -12.56 -8.45 -3.91
CA ASP A 217 -13.87 -8.21 -3.32
C ASP A 217 -14.80 -9.43 -3.48
N ALA A 218 -14.75 -10.13 -4.62
CA ALA A 218 -15.46 -11.40 -4.77
C ALA A 218 -14.99 -12.44 -3.74
N LYS A 219 -13.68 -12.53 -3.47
CA LYS A 219 -13.13 -13.43 -2.42
C LYS A 219 -13.57 -13.03 -1.02
N ARG A 220 -13.64 -11.72 -0.72
CA ARG A 220 -14.20 -11.20 0.55
C ARG A 220 -15.67 -11.57 0.73
N MET A 221 -16.47 -11.57 -0.34
CA MET A 221 -17.87 -11.98 -0.27
C MET A 221 -18.04 -13.48 -0.01
N THR A 222 -17.11 -14.32 -0.49
CA THR A 222 -17.10 -15.76 -0.18
C THR A 222 -16.75 -16.04 1.28
N PHE A 223 -15.82 -15.26 1.85
CA PHE A 223 -15.39 -15.37 3.24
C PHE A 223 -15.20 -14.00 3.90
N ALA A 224 -16.24 -13.55 4.62
CA ALA A 224 -16.34 -12.20 5.17
C ALA A 224 -15.20 -11.80 6.13
N ARG A 225 -14.48 -12.74 6.74
CA ARG A 225 -13.32 -12.41 7.61
C ARG A 225 -12.16 -11.79 6.83
N PHE A 226 -12.07 -12.00 5.51
CA PHE A 226 -11.08 -11.31 4.67
C PHE A 226 -11.31 -9.80 4.56
N CYS A 227 -12.44 -9.27 5.04
CA CYS A 227 -12.65 -7.82 5.17
C CYS A 227 -11.81 -7.18 6.29
N PHE A 228 -11.20 -7.96 7.19
CA PHE A 228 -10.38 -7.46 8.29
C PHE A 228 -8.88 -7.33 7.94
N ILE A 229 -8.47 -7.74 6.75
CA ILE A 229 -7.09 -7.69 6.27
C ILE A 229 -6.99 -6.79 5.03
N SER A 230 -5.80 -6.22 4.80
CA SER A 230 -5.56 -5.34 3.64
C SER A 230 -5.54 -6.14 2.33
N ASP A 231 -5.61 -5.44 1.18
CA ASP A 231 -5.49 -6.06 -0.14
C ASP A 231 -4.16 -6.82 -0.28
N ASP A 232 -3.05 -6.24 0.17
CA ASP A 232 -1.73 -6.86 0.10
C ASP A 232 -1.64 -8.14 0.96
N GLU A 233 -2.26 -8.12 2.15
CA GLU A 233 -2.34 -9.29 3.03
C GLU A 233 -3.22 -10.38 2.42
N LEU A 234 -4.35 -10.00 1.82
CA LEU A 234 -5.24 -10.95 1.13
C LEU A 234 -4.54 -11.56 -0.09
N LEU A 235 -3.81 -10.77 -0.86
CA LEU A 235 -2.99 -11.26 -1.98
C LEU A 235 -1.91 -12.23 -1.51
N SER A 236 -1.28 -11.99 -0.35
CA SER A 236 -0.30 -12.92 0.22
C SER A 236 -0.92 -14.28 0.60
N VAL A 237 -2.19 -14.28 1.04
CA VAL A 237 -2.95 -15.50 1.37
C VAL A 237 -3.39 -16.24 0.10
N LEU A 238 -3.96 -15.53 -0.86
CA LEU A 238 -4.47 -16.10 -2.10
C LEU A 238 -3.34 -16.54 -3.04
N GLY A 239 -2.17 -15.90 -2.92
CA GLY A 239 -1.02 -16.15 -3.75
C GLY A 239 -0.06 -17.20 -3.22
N SER A 240 -0.33 -17.76 -2.03
CA SER A 240 0.43 -18.85 -1.42
C SER A 240 -0.39 -20.14 -1.44
N SER A 241 0.08 -21.15 -2.15
CA SER A 241 -0.43 -22.53 -2.07
C SER A 241 -0.29 -23.16 -0.68
N SER A 242 0.58 -22.64 0.19
CA SER A 242 0.81 -23.19 1.52
C SER A 242 -0.14 -22.59 2.57
N PRO A 243 -0.81 -23.42 3.40
CA PRO A 243 -1.61 -22.95 4.54
C PRO A 243 -0.81 -22.15 5.57
N ALA A 244 0.53 -22.29 5.56
CA ALA A 244 1.42 -21.51 6.41
C ALA A 244 1.33 -19.99 6.12
N GLY A 245 0.97 -19.59 4.90
CA GLY A 245 0.80 -18.18 4.54
C GLY A 245 -0.29 -17.45 5.35
N VAL A 246 -1.28 -18.18 5.87
CA VAL A 246 -2.37 -17.60 6.68
C VAL A 246 -1.96 -17.39 8.14
N GLN A 247 -0.96 -18.15 8.64
CA GLN A 247 -0.55 -18.14 10.05
C GLN A 247 -0.26 -16.73 10.63
N PRO A 248 0.46 -15.83 9.93
CA PRO A 248 0.74 -14.49 10.45
C PRO A 248 -0.51 -13.61 10.60
N LEU A 249 -1.59 -13.95 9.89
CA LEU A 249 -2.82 -13.17 9.83
C LEU A 249 -3.93 -13.74 10.73
N MET A 250 -3.69 -14.87 11.40
CA MET A 250 -4.71 -15.56 12.19
C MET A 250 -5.35 -14.68 13.27
N LEU A 251 -4.55 -13.88 13.99
CA LEU A 251 -5.06 -12.95 15.01
C LEU A 251 -5.86 -11.77 14.43
N LYS A 252 -5.71 -11.48 13.14
CA LYS A 252 -6.53 -10.47 12.45
C LYS A 252 -7.84 -11.06 11.93
N LEU A 253 -7.80 -12.32 11.49
CA LEU A 253 -8.97 -13.03 10.94
C LEU A 253 -9.90 -13.56 12.04
N PHE A 254 -9.33 -14.00 13.15
CA PHE A 254 -10.03 -14.69 14.23
C PHE A 254 -9.68 -14.08 15.59
N ASP A 255 -10.71 -13.91 16.41
CA ASP A 255 -10.52 -13.45 17.79
C ASP A 255 -9.86 -14.56 18.63
N ASN A 256 -8.75 -14.23 19.26
CA ASN A 256 -7.92 -15.10 20.08
C ASN A 256 -7.57 -16.49 19.47
N CYS A 257 -7.37 -16.56 18.15
CA CYS A 257 -6.77 -17.72 17.51
C CYS A 257 -5.42 -17.30 16.93
N LYS A 258 -4.33 -17.67 17.62
CA LYS A 258 -2.98 -17.26 17.26
C LYS A 258 -2.40 -18.08 16.12
N GLN A 259 -2.56 -19.40 16.17
CA GLN A 259 -1.96 -20.32 15.21
C GLN A 259 -2.86 -21.53 14.95
N LEU A 260 -2.79 -22.05 13.73
CA LEU A 260 -3.33 -23.35 13.37
C LEU A 260 -2.28 -24.44 13.57
N ILE A 261 -2.71 -25.63 13.99
CA ILE A 261 -1.86 -26.81 14.09
C ILE A 261 -1.90 -27.50 12.73
N LEU A 262 -0.82 -27.35 11.96
CA LEU A 262 -0.71 -27.92 10.63
C LEU A 262 0.04 -29.25 10.67
N GLU A 263 -0.45 -30.23 9.92
CA GLU A 263 0.23 -31.49 9.63
C GLU A 263 0.61 -31.53 8.16
N ALA A 264 1.91 -31.66 7.90
CA ALA A 264 2.51 -31.74 6.57
C ALA A 264 2.03 -30.64 5.58
N ASP A 265 1.66 -29.46 6.08
CA ASP A 265 1.09 -28.35 5.30
C ASP A 265 -0.13 -28.71 4.43
N THR A 266 -0.84 -29.79 4.78
CA THR A 266 -2.01 -30.29 4.02
C THR A 266 -3.24 -30.44 4.88
N GLN A 267 -3.07 -30.59 6.20
CA GLN A 267 -4.20 -30.74 7.13
C GLN A 267 -4.08 -29.81 8.33
N VAL A 268 -5.23 -29.32 8.78
CA VAL A 268 -5.39 -28.54 10.00
C VAL A 268 -5.99 -29.44 11.07
N LEU A 269 -5.20 -29.71 12.11
CA LEU A 269 -5.56 -30.61 13.22
C LEU A 269 -6.20 -29.87 14.41
N GLY A 270 -6.06 -28.55 14.47
CA GLY A 270 -6.52 -27.78 15.62
C GLY A 270 -6.06 -26.34 15.58
N MET A 271 -6.27 -25.64 16.70
CA MET A 271 -5.90 -24.25 16.88
C MET A 271 -5.27 -23.99 18.25
N VAL A 272 -4.48 -22.92 18.31
CA VAL A 272 -3.77 -22.46 19.50
C VAL A 272 -4.15 -21.01 19.78
N SER A 273 -4.56 -20.70 21.02
CA SER A 273 -4.90 -19.34 21.45
C SER A 273 -3.64 -18.50 21.70
N GLU A 274 -3.81 -17.20 21.93
CA GLU A 274 -2.70 -16.30 22.29
C GLU A 274 -2.04 -16.69 23.62
N GLU A 275 -2.84 -17.18 24.57
CA GLU A 275 -2.39 -17.70 25.87
C GLU A 275 -1.78 -19.11 25.77
N GLY A 276 -1.75 -19.68 24.56
CA GLY A 276 -1.21 -21.01 24.27
C GLY A 276 -2.15 -22.14 24.65
N GLU A 277 -3.45 -21.89 24.82
CA GLU A 277 -4.42 -22.97 24.99
C GLU A 277 -4.64 -23.69 23.66
N VAL A 278 -4.72 -25.02 23.69
CA VAL A 278 -4.78 -25.86 22.49
C VAL A 278 -6.14 -26.51 22.39
N LEU A 279 -6.85 -26.24 21.28
CA LEU A 279 -8.06 -26.97 20.91
C LEU A 279 -7.73 -27.87 19.71
N GLN A 280 -7.71 -29.18 19.93
CA GLN A 280 -7.69 -30.14 18.84
C GLN A 280 -9.08 -30.25 18.21
N PHE A 281 -9.11 -30.29 16.88
CA PHE A 281 -10.34 -30.54 16.14
C PHE A 281 -10.70 -32.01 16.22
N HIS A 282 -12.00 -32.30 16.22
CA HIS A 282 -12.48 -33.67 16.21
C HIS A 282 -12.23 -34.36 14.86
N GLU A 283 -12.30 -33.59 13.77
CA GLU A 283 -12.03 -34.03 12.41
C GLU A 283 -10.95 -33.10 11.82
N PRO A 284 -9.83 -33.64 11.31
CA PRO A 284 -8.87 -32.86 10.54
C PRO A 284 -9.55 -32.19 9.35
N VAL A 285 -9.15 -30.94 9.05
CA VAL A 285 -9.64 -30.22 7.87
C VAL A 285 -8.53 -30.20 6.83
N ALA A 286 -8.82 -30.69 5.62
CA ALA A 286 -7.89 -30.57 4.50
C ALA A 286 -7.73 -29.09 4.10
N ALA A 287 -6.50 -28.62 4.01
CA ALA A 287 -6.13 -27.29 3.57
C ALA A 287 -5.70 -27.31 2.11
N GLU A 288 -6.57 -27.86 1.26
CA GLU A 288 -6.36 -28.02 -0.18
C GLU A 288 -7.28 -27.09 -0.97
N GLY A 289 -6.81 -26.63 -2.13
CA GLY A 289 -7.57 -25.74 -3.00
C GLY A 289 -7.56 -24.27 -2.55
N PRO A 290 -8.56 -23.47 -2.96
CA PRO A 290 -8.59 -22.04 -2.69
C PRO A 290 -8.62 -21.71 -1.18
N ALA A 291 -7.87 -20.68 -0.78
CA ALA A 291 -7.71 -20.32 0.62
C ALA A 291 -9.03 -19.96 1.31
N GLU A 292 -9.92 -19.27 0.61
CA GLU A 292 -11.25 -18.92 1.11
C GLU A 292 -12.10 -20.14 1.51
N ASP A 293 -11.95 -21.26 0.80
CA ASP A 293 -12.78 -22.45 1.00
C ASP A 293 -12.29 -23.25 2.20
N TRP A 294 -10.99 -23.54 2.26
CA TRP A 294 -10.47 -24.32 3.38
C TRP A 294 -10.42 -23.52 4.68
N VAL A 295 -10.14 -22.22 4.66
CA VAL A 295 -10.19 -21.38 5.88
C VAL A 295 -11.62 -21.27 6.41
N LYS A 296 -12.63 -21.22 5.51
CA LYS A 296 -14.03 -21.30 5.90
C LYS A 296 -14.40 -22.65 6.52
N ASN A 297 -13.88 -23.75 5.97
CA ASN A 297 -14.07 -25.08 6.57
C ASN A 297 -13.41 -25.19 7.94
N VAL A 298 -12.26 -24.54 8.14
CA VAL A 298 -11.61 -24.41 9.44
C VAL A 298 -12.47 -23.64 10.44
N ASP A 299 -13.07 -22.49 10.06
CA ASP A 299 -13.99 -21.72 10.91
C ASP A 299 -15.18 -22.59 11.38
N GLU A 300 -15.75 -23.39 10.49
CA GLU A 300 -16.83 -24.33 10.84
C GLU A 300 -16.34 -25.48 11.73
N ALA A 301 -15.14 -26.02 11.48
CA ALA A 301 -14.54 -27.06 12.32
C ALA A 301 -14.21 -26.55 13.73
N MET A 302 -13.76 -25.30 13.86
CA MET A 302 -13.56 -24.64 15.15
C MET A 302 -14.85 -24.61 15.96
N LYS A 303 -15.95 -24.12 15.37
CA LYS A 303 -17.27 -24.06 16.02
C LYS A 303 -17.78 -25.45 16.40
N ARG A 304 -17.75 -26.41 15.46
CA ARG A 304 -18.21 -27.78 15.70
C ARG A 304 -17.42 -28.46 16.82
N SER A 305 -16.09 -28.36 16.78
CA SER A 305 -15.21 -28.96 17.77
C SER A 305 -15.41 -28.32 19.15
N LEU A 306 -15.43 -26.99 19.23
CA LEU A 306 -15.66 -26.27 20.49
C LEU A 306 -17.03 -26.57 21.10
N HIS A 307 -18.09 -26.64 20.29
CA HIS A 307 -19.43 -27.00 20.77
C HIS A 307 -19.46 -28.42 21.35
N ARG A 308 -18.80 -29.38 20.71
CA ARG A 308 -18.70 -30.75 21.21
C ARG A 308 -17.86 -30.85 22.48
N THR A 309 -16.70 -30.19 22.51
CA THR A 309 -15.83 -30.11 23.69
C THR A 309 -16.55 -29.45 24.86
N THR A 310 -17.32 -28.39 24.62
CA THR A 310 -18.16 -27.75 25.65
C THR A 310 -19.20 -28.72 26.20
N LYS A 311 -19.94 -29.42 25.34
CA LYS A 311 -20.94 -30.43 25.79
C LYS A 311 -20.32 -31.53 26.63
N ALA A 312 -19.20 -32.10 26.17
CA ALA A 312 -18.48 -33.15 26.90
C ALA A 312 -17.95 -32.62 28.24
N GLY A 313 -17.36 -31.42 28.25
CA GLY A 313 -16.85 -30.77 29.45
C GLY A 313 -17.95 -30.52 30.48
N VAL A 314 -19.10 -30.00 30.06
CA VAL A 314 -20.27 -29.79 30.93
C VAL A 314 -20.80 -31.12 31.49
N TYR A 315 -20.86 -32.17 30.67
CA TYR A 315 -21.29 -33.50 31.13
C TYR A 315 -20.34 -34.07 32.18
N HIS A 316 -19.02 -33.98 31.96
CA HIS A 316 -18.01 -34.52 32.87
C HIS A 316 -17.92 -33.79 34.22
N TYR A 317 -18.42 -32.56 34.32
CA TYR A 317 -18.47 -31.81 35.59
C TYR A 317 -19.16 -32.60 36.71
N ALA A 318 -20.24 -33.34 36.39
CA ALA A 318 -21.02 -34.07 37.38
C ALA A 318 -20.28 -35.30 37.97
N TYR A 319 -19.28 -35.82 37.26
CA TYR A 319 -18.66 -37.12 37.55
C TYR A 319 -17.21 -37.00 38.04
N LYS A 320 -16.68 -35.78 38.16
CA LYS A 320 -15.29 -35.54 38.57
C LYS A 320 -15.21 -34.51 39.69
N PRO A 321 -14.18 -34.56 40.56
CA PRO A 321 -13.88 -33.48 41.48
C PRO A 321 -13.72 -32.16 40.72
N ARG A 322 -14.34 -31.08 41.20
CA ARG A 322 -14.40 -29.80 40.48
C ARG A 322 -13.02 -29.20 40.18
N THR A 323 -12.08 -29.32 41.11
CA THR A 323 -10.69 -28.88 40.98
C THR A 323 -9.98 -29.62 39.85
N GLN A 324 -10.08 -30.94 39.81
CA GLN A 324 -9.51 -31.78 38.75
C GLN A 324 -10.17 -31.50 37.40
N TRP A 325 -11.50 -31.44 37.35
CA TRP A 325 -12.26 -31.10 36.15
C TRP A 325 -11.82 -29.75 35.58
N ALA A 326 -11.70 -28.73 36.42
CA ALA A 326 -11.27 -27.40 35.99
C ALA A 326 -9.87 -27.42 35.36
N LEU A 327 -8.95 -28.26 35.84
CA LEU A 327 -7.60 -28.39 35.28
C LEU A 327 -7.58 -29.13 33.93
N GLU A 328 -8.43 -30.14 33.75
CA GLU A 328 -8.48 -30.96 32.53
C GLU A 328 -9.21 -30.29 31.37
N GLN A 329 -10.20 -29.43 31.65
CA GLN A 329 -10.97 -28.75 30.61
C GLN A 329 -10.31 -27.46 30.13
N LEU A 330 -10.71 -27.02 28.93
CA LEU A 330 -10.32 -25.70 28.41
C LEU A 330 -10.81 -24.58 29.36
N GLY A 331 -10.11 -23.46 29.41
CA GLY A 331 -10.42 -22.34 30.30
C GLY A 331 -11.83 -21.82 30.09
N MET A 332 -12.20 -21.52 28.84
CA MET A 332 -13.54 -21.02 28.52
C MET A 332 -14.63 -22.08 28.73
N VAL A 333 -14.34 -23.36 28.49
CA VAL A 333 -15.26 -24.47 28.80
C VAL A 333 -15.47 -24.59 30.30
N THR A 334 -14.43 -24.36 31.10
CA THR A 334 -14.49 -24.35 32.57
C THR A 334 -15.38 -23.22 33.08
N CYS A 335 -15.23 -22.01 32.54
CA CYS A 335 -16.06 -20.86 32.90
C CYS A 335 -17.54 -21.10 32.55
N VAL A 336 -17.83 -21.45 31.29
CA VAL A 336 -19.20 -21.67 30.82
C VAL A 336 -19.84 -22.86 31.53
N GLY A 337 -19.12 -23.97 31.67
CA GLY A 337 -19.62 -25.16 32.36
C GLY A 337 -19.93 -24.90 33.83
N SER A 338 -19.09 -24.12 34.52
CA SER A 338 -19.35 -23.70 35.90
C SER A 338 -20.64 -22.88 36.01
N GLN A 339 -20.85 -21.93 35.09
CA GLN A 339 -22.05 -21.09 35.08
C GLN A 339 -23.32 -21.91 34.79
N ILE A 340 -23.29 -22.83 33.82
CA ILE A 340 -24.42 -23.73 33.53
C ILE A 340 -24.81 -24.54 34.77
N TRP A 341 -23.83 -25.14 35.43
CA TRP A 341 -24.08 -25.94 36.64
C TRP A 341 -24.48 -25.09 37.84
N TRP A 342 -23.96 -23.87 37.96
CA TRP A 342 -24.41 -22.94 38.98
C TRP A 342 -25.89 -22.56 38.77
N THR A 343 -26.28 -22.15 37.56
CA THR A 343 -27.67 -21.80 37.24
C THR A 343 -28.61 -22.95 37.54
N TRP A 344 -28.28 -24.17 37.08
CA TRP A 344 -29.10 -25.35 37.35
C TRP A 344 -29.23 -25.65 38.85
N ARG A 345 -28.13 -25.57 39.62
CA ARG A 345 -28.14 -25.82 41.07
C ARG A 345 -28.97 -24.79 41.84
N VAL A 346 -28.87 -23.52 41.45
CA VAL A 346 -29.64 -22.43 42.08
C VAL A 346 -31.13 -22.59 41.76
N GLU A 347 -31.49 -22.88 40.51
CA GLU A 347 -32.89 -23.19 40.14
C GLU A 347 -33.44 -24.40 40.89
N ASP A 348 -32.65 -25.47 41.03
CA ASP A 348 -33.05 -26.65 41.80
C ASP A 348 -33.24 -26.31 43.29
N ALA A 349 -32.36 -25.48 43.87
CA ALA A 349 -32.53 -24.99 45.24
C ALA A 349 -33.86 -24.24 45.40
N PHE A 350 -34.23 -23.36 44.47
CA PHE A 350 -35.55 -22.70 44.48
C PHE A 350 -36.72 -23.69 44.37
N ARG A 351 -36.63 -24.70 43.48
CA ARG A 351 -37.65 -25.75 43.35
C ARG A 351 -37.79 -26.56 44.65
N ARG A 352 -36.67 -26.88 45.32
CA ARG A 352 -36.65 -27.58 46.61
C ARG A 352 -37.26 -26.74 47.73
N VAL A 353 -37.01 -25.43 47.76
CA VAL A 353 -37.69 -24.49 48.67
C VAL A 353 -39.20 -24.55 48.45
N GLY A 354 -39.67 -24.49 47.21
CA GLY A 354 -41.09 -24.61 46.86
C GLY A 354 -41.73 -25.93 47.28
N ARG A 355 -40.94 -27.02 47.37
CA ARG A 355 -41.37 -28.34 47.87
C ARG A 355 -41.27 -28.50 49.40
N GLY A 356 -40.91 -27.45 50.13
CA GLY A 356 -40.86 -27.45 51.60
C GLY A 356 -39.47 -27.52 52.22
N SER A 357 -38.40 -27.61 51.43
CA SER A 357 -37.02 -27.59 51.94
C SER A 357 -36.56 -26.14 52.18
N LYS A 358 -36.98 -25.54 53.30
CA LYS A 358 -36.77 -24.12 53.64
C LYS A 358 -35.30 -23.68 53.68
N HIS A 359 -34.36 -24.60 53.82
CA HIS A 359 -32.92 -24.31 53.93
C HIS A 359 -32.12 -24.62 52.65
N ALA A 360 -32.77 -25.04 51.55
CA ALA A 360 -32.05 -25.49 50.35
C ALA A 360 -31.12 -24.43 49.73
N LEU A 361 -31.49 -23.15 49.77
CA LEU A 361 -30.61 -22.05 49.32
C LEU A 361 -29.40 -21.85 50.24
N LYS A 362 -29.58 -21.95 51.56
CA LYS A 362 -28.47 -21.86 52.54
C LYS A 362 -27.51 -23.04 52.39
N GLU A 363 -28.04 -24.24 52.12
CA GLU A 363 -27.22 -25.42 51.81
C GLU A 363 -26.40 -25.21 50.54
N GLU A 364 -26.97 -24.62 49.49
CA GLU A 364 -26.25 -24.34 48.25
C GLU A 364 -25.17 -23.26 48.43
N ALA A 365 -25.45 -22.18 49.17
CA ALA A 365 -24.46 -21.18 49.53
C ALA A 365 -23.27 -21.77 50.31
N ALA A 366 -23.54 -22.69 51.25
CA ALA A 366 -22.49 -23.40 51.99
C ALA A 366 -21.63 -24.28 51.05
N LYS A 367 -22.25 -24.97 50.08
CA LYS A 367 -21.52 -25.74 49.06
C LYS A 367 -20.65 -24.86 48.17
N GLN A 368 -21.18 -23.72 47.72
CA GLN A 368 -20.42 -22.76 46.90
C GLN A 368 -19.23 -22.19 47.67
N THR A 369 -19.42 -21.89 48.97
CA THR A 369 -18.34 -21.46 49.85
C THR A 369 -17.25 -22.52 50.00
N GLN A 370 -17.61 -23.80 50.12
CA GLN A 370 -16.63 -24.88 50.18
C GLN A 370 -15.88 -25.03 48.85
N GLN A 371 -16.59 -25.06 47.72
CA GLN A 371 -15.96 -25.14 46.40
C GLN A 371 -14.99 -23.98 46.14
N LEU A 372 -15.32 -22.77 46.60
CA LEU A 372 -14.44 -21.61 46.52
C LEU A 372 -13.16 -21.81 47.35
N LYS A 373 -13.26 -22.36 48.57
CA LYS A 373 -12.09 -22.70 49.39
C LYS A 373 -11.19 -23.71 48.69
N ASP A 374 -11.78 -24.76 48.12
CA ASP A 374 -11.03 -25.79 47.38
C ASP A 374 -10.26 -25.19 46.19
N LEU A 375 -10.84 -24.22 45.47
CA LEU A 375 -10.15 -23.50 44.39
C LEU A 375 -9.04 -22.58 44.92
N ILE A 376 -9.26 -21.89 46.04
CA ILE A 376 -8.22 -21.05 46.68
C ILE A 376 -7.04 -21.90 47.13
N GLU A 377 -7.29 -23.07 47.69
CA GLU A 377 -6.25 -24.04 48.06
C GLU A 377 -5.50 -24.54 46.83
N LEU A 378 -6.22 -24.82 45.72
CA LEU A 378 -5.61 -25.24 44.47
C LEU A 378 -4.67 -24.18 43.89
N VAL A 379 -5.02 -22.89 43.92
CA VAL A 379 -4.15 -21.81 43.42
C VAL A 379 -2.84 -21.68 44.19
N ARG A 380 -2.85 -22.05 45.48
CA ARG A 380 -1.64 -22.03 46.34
C ARG A 380 -0.66 -23.15 46.02
N GLN A 381 -1.08 -24.18 45.28
CA GLN A 381 -0.22 -25.26 44.82
C GLN A 381 0.66 -24.81 43.64
N PRO A 382 1.77 -25.52 43.35
CA PRO A 382 2.56 -25.28 42.16
C PRO A 382 1.78 -25.66 40.90
N LEU A 383 1.14 -24.66 40.28
CA LEU A 383 0.44 -24.78 39.00
C LEU A 383 1.25 -24.13 37.88
N ASP A 384 1.10 -24.63 36.66
CA ASP A 384 1.60 -23.93 35.50
C ASP A 384 0.89 -22.57 35.35
N PRO A 385 1.54 -21.57 34.72
CA PRO A 385 0.97 -20.23 34.60
C PRO A 385 -0.42 -20.18 33.95
N ARG A 386 -0.72 -21.08 33.00
CA ARG A 386 -2.02 -21.11 32.30
C ARG A 386 -3.10 -21.69 33.21
N ALA A 387 -2.83 -22.82 33.86
CA ALA A 387 -3.74 -23.39 34.86
C ALA A 387 -4.01 -22.41 35.99
N ARG A 388 -2.99 -21.69 36.49
CA ARG A 388 -3.18 -20.67 37.52
C ARG A 388 -4.11 -19.54 37.06
N ARG A 389 -3.94 -19.02 35.84
CA ARG A 389 -4.86 -18.01 35.27
C ARG A 389 -6.30 -18.54 35.19
N LYS A 390 -6.48 -19.77 34.68
CA LYS A 390 -7.79 -20.43 34.59
C LYS A 390 -8.47 -20.53 35.95
N VAL A 391 -7.77 -21.01 36.99
CA VAL A 391 -8.35 -21.16 38.32
C VAL A 391 -8.65 -19.78 38.95
N ASN A 392 -7.76 -18.79 38.77
CA ASN A 392 -8.02 -17.42 39.23
C ASN A 392 -9.28 -16.81 38.60
N THR A 393 -9.47 -16.98 37.29
CA THR A 393 -10.69 -16.52 36.60
C THR A 393 -11.93 -17.22 37.17
N LEU A 394 -11.85 -18.52 37.43
CA LEU A 394 -12.96 -19.27 38.03
C LEU A 394 -13.29 -18.80 39.45
N ILE A 395 -12.28 -18.49 40.26
CA ILE A 395 -12.46 -17.92 41.61
C ILE A 395 -13.24 -16.60 41.55
N ILE A 396 -12.89 -15.71 40.62
CA ILE A 396 -13.57 -14.41 40.47
C ILE A 396 -15.05 -14.63 40.12
N LEU A 397 -15.34 -15.54 39.18
CA LEU A 397 -16.71 -15.90 38.80
C LEU A 397 -17.48 -16.48 39.98
N ASP A 398 -16.86 -17.38 40.75
CA ASP A 398 -17.49 -18.06 41.88
C ASP A 398 -17.79 -17.13 43.06
N VAL A 399 -16.93 -16.16 43.34
CA VAL A 399 -17.19 -15.14 44.38
C VAL A 399 -18.46 -14.39 44.02
N HIS A 400 -18.57 -13.91 42.78
CA HIS A 400 -19.77 -13.21 42.33
C HIS A 400 -21.02 -14.10 42.37
N ALA A 401 -20.89 -15.34 41.90
CA ALA A 401 -21.98 -16.31 41.87
C ALA A 401 -22.48 -16.67 43.27
N ARG A 402 -21.59 -16.77 44.26
CA ARG A 402 -21.94 -16.97 45.68
C ARG A 402 -22.63 -15.74 46.26
N ASP A 403 -22.07 -14.55 46.03
CA ASP A 403 -22.65 -13.30 46.55
C ASP A 403 -24.08 -13.05 46.04
N LEU A 404 -24.42 -13.55 44.85
CA LEU A 404 -25.79 -13.54 44.32
C LEU A 404 -26.74 -14.50 45.05
N VAL A 405 -26.25 -15.65 45.52
CA VAL A 405 -27.06 -16.64 46.27
C VAL A 405 -27.21 -16.25 47.75
N ASP A 406 -26.22 -15.54 48.29
CA ASP A 406 -26.26 -15.01 49.66
C ASP A 406 -27.23 -13.83 49.83
N ARG A 407 -27.53 -13.10 48.75
CA ARG A 407 -28.55 -12.03 48.69
C ARG A 407 -29.96 -12.61 48.63
#